data_AF-A0A2R9BWL9-F1
#
_entry.id   AF-A0A2R9BWL9-F1
#
_cell.length_a   1.000
_cell.length_b   1.000
_cell.length_c   1.000
_cell.angle_alpha   90.00
_cell.angle_beta   90.00
_cell.angle_gamma   90.00
#
_symmetry.space_group_name_H-M   'P 1'
#
loop_
_entity.id
_entity.type
_entity.pdbx_description
1 polymer ?
#
loop_
_entity_poly.entity_id
_entity_poly.type
_entity_poly.pdbx_seq_one_letter_code
_entity_poly.pdbx_strand_id
1 'polypeptide(L)'
;MIEYQIPVSFKDVVVGFTQEEWHQLSPAQRALYRDVMLETYSNLVSVGYEGTKPDVILRLEQEEAPWIGEAACPGCHCWGISKLWPTDWPPAL
;
A
#
# COMPACT_ATOMS: atom_id res chain seq x y z
N MET A 1 -30.03 26.69 9.22
CA MET A 1 -28.77 26.07 9.69
C MET A 1 -28.11 25.51 8.45
N ILE A 2 -26.95 26.02 8.07
CA ILE A 2 -26.17 25.40 6.99
C ILE A 2 -25.23 24.44 7.72
N GLU A 3 -25.48 23.13 7.62
CA GLU A 3 -24.52 22.14 8.10
C GLU A 3 -23.33 22.11 7.15
N TYR A 4 -22.14 22.36 7.68
CA TYR A 4 -20.90 22.25 6.92
C TYR A 4 -20.42 20.80 7.03
N GLN A 5 -20.80 19.96 6.06
CA GLN A 5 -20.27 18.60 5.95
C GLN A 5 -18.84 18.71 5.42
N ILE A 6 -17.84 18.41 6.25
CA ILE A 6 -16.45 18.32 5.79
C ILE A 6 -16.35 17.04 4.95
N PRO A 7 -15.96 17.12 3.66
CA PRO A 7 -15.84 15.94 2.82
C PRO A 7 -14.71 15.06 3.34
N VAL A 8 -15.01 13.80 3.63
CA VAL A 8 -14.01 12.80 4.01
C VAL A 8 -13.24 12.41 2.76
N SER A 9 -11.90 12.54 2.80
CA SER A 9 -11.03 12.11 1.71
C SER A 9 -10.40 10.76 2.02
N PHE A 10 -9.92 10.07 0.98
CA PHE A 10 -9.20 8.80 1.15
C PHE A 10 -7.97 8.94 2.06
N LYS A 11 -7.33 10.12 2.10
CA LYS A 11 -6.18 10.39 2.97
C LYS A 11 -6.52 10.37 4.45
N ASP A 12 -7.77 10.63 4.81
CA ASP A 12 -8.23 10.68 6.19
C ASP A 12 -8.52 9.29 6.77
N VAL A 13 -8.68 8.28 5.90
CA VAL A 13 -9.08 6.92 6.29
C VAL A 13 -8.03 5.85 5.94
N VAL A 14 -7.02 6.20 5.14
CA VAL A 14 -5.95 5.27 4.76
C VAL A 14 -4.97 5.06 5.91
N VAL A 15 -4.61 3.80 6.14
CA VAL A 15 -3.43 3.45 6.93
C VAL A 15 -2.26 3.30 5.96
N GLY A 16 -1.25 4.16 6.09
CA GLY A 16 0.00 4.04 5.34
C GLY A 16 1.03 3.25 6.12
N PHE A 17 1.79 2.40 5.45
CA PHE A 17 3.00 1.78 5.99
C PHE A 17 4.22 2.29 5.24
N THR A 18 5.33 2.48 5.95
CA THR A 18 6.64 2.59 5.27
C THR A 18 7.05 1.24 4.69
N GLN A 19 8.08 1.24 3.85
CA GLN A 19 8.62 0.00 3.29
C GLN A 19 9.12 -0.94 4.41
N GLU A 20 9.82 -0.40 5.40
CA GLU A 20 10.36 -1.16 6.54
C GLU A 20 9.25 -1.75 7.40
N GLU A 21 8.20 -0.98 7.70
CA GLU A 21 7.03 -1.45 8.45
C GLU A 21 6.29 -2.53 7.67
N TRP A 22 6.11 -2.33 6.37
CA TRP A 22 5.48 -3.32 5.51
C TRP A 22 6.26 -4.65 5.48
N HIS A 23 7.59 -4.58 5.44
CA HIS A 23 8.45 -5.76 5.49
C HIS A 23 8.32 -6.55 6.80
N GLN A 24 8.03 -5.88 7.91
CA GLN A 24 7.81 -6.51 9.21
C GLN A 24 6.42 -7.15 9.35
N LEU A 25 5.45 -6.79 8.49
CA LEU A 25 4.13 -7.42 8.51
C LEU A 25 4.19 -8.89 8.11
N SER A 26 3.52 -9.73 8.89
CA SER A 26 3.26 -11.12 8.53
C SER A 26 2.37 -11.22 7.28
N PRO A 27 2.40 -12.35 6.54
CA PRO A 27 1.52 -12.57 5.40
C PRO A 27 0.04 -12.34 5.72
N ALA A 28 -0.42 -12.76 6.91
CA ALA A 28 -1.78 -12.56 7.36
C ALA A 28 -2.13 -11.08 7.57
N GLN A 29 -1.21 -10.28 8.10
CA GLN A 29 -1.41 -8.83 8.27
C GLN A 29 -1.44 -8.10 6.92
N ARG A 30 -0.62 -8.52 5.95
CA ARG A 30 -0.65 -7.95 4.60
C ARG A 30 -1.95 -8.26 3.86
N ALA A 31 -2.45 -9.49 4.00
CA ALA A 31 -3.76 -9.87 3.47
C ALA A 31 -4.88 -9.06 4.11
N LEU A 32 -4.89 -8.96 5.44
CA LEU A 32 -5.87 -8.15 6.16
C LEU A 32 -5.82 -6.68 5.73
N TYR A 33 -4.62 -6.10 5.58
CA TYR A 33 -4.47 -4.74 5.09
C TYR A 33 -5.12 -4.56 3.72
N ARG A 34 -4.84 -5.49 2.80
CA ARG A 34 -5.42 -5.45 1.45
C ARG A 34 -6.94 -5.44 1.51
N ASP A 35 -7.54 -6.38 2.25
CA ASP A 35 -8.99 -6.52 2.35
C ASP A 35 -9.62 -5.25 2.94
N VAL A 36 -9.07 -4.76 4.07
CA VAL A 36 -9.56 -3.55 4.75
C VAL A 36 -9.43 -2.32 3.86
N MET A 37 -8.33 -2.16 3.13
CA MET A 37 -8.12 -0.99 2.27
C MET A 37 -9.01 -1.00 1.03
N LEU A 38 -9.24 -2.15 0.42
CA LEU A 38 -10.17 -2.30 -0.70
C LEU A 38 -11.62 -2.05 -0.27
N GLU A 39 -12.02 -2.59 0.89
CA GLU A 39 -13.34 -2.35 1.47
C GLU A 39 -13.54 -0.87 1.82
N THR A 40 -12.53 -0.24 2.42
CA THR A 40 -12.55 1.20 2.73
C THR A 40 -12.74 2.04 1.48
N TYR A 41 -12.02 1.74 0.39
CA TYR A 41 -12.20 2.45 -0.88
C TYR A 41 -13.61 2.25 -1.46
N SER A 42 -14.13 1.02 -1.43
CA SER A 42 -15.50 0.72 -1.88
C SER A 42 -16.55 1.49 -1.08
N ASN A 43 -16.37 1.58 0.24
CA ASN A 43 -17.24 2.35 1.12
C ASN A 43 -17.18 3.85 0.82
N LEU A 44 -15.98 4.41 0.56
CA LEU A 44 -15.84 5.81 0.15
C LEU A 44 -16.55 6.10 -1.17
N VAL A 45 -16.37 5.23 -2.18
CA VAL A 45 -17.09 5.37 -3.47
C VAL A 45 -18.60 5.33 -3.24
N SER A 46 -19.08 4.45 -2.35
CA SER A 46 -20.50 4.32 -2.02
C SER A 46 -21.10 5.57 -1.36
N VAL A 47 -20.30 6.35 -0.62
CA VAL A 47 -20.74 7.62 -0.01
C VAL A 47 -20.48 8.85 -0.90
N GLY A 48 -20.13 8.64 -2.17
CA GLY A 48 -19.98 9.72 -3.15
C GLY A 48 -18.55 10.26 -3.30
N TYR A 49 -17.53 9.44 -3.06
CA TYR A 49 -16.16 9.82 -3.40
C TYR A 49 -15.97 9.95 -4.92
N GLU A 50 -15.73 11.17 -5.38
CA GLU A 50 -15.48 11.50 -6.80
C GLU A 50 -13.99 11.69 -7.13
N GLY A 51 -13.09 11.38 -6.19
CA GLY A 51 -11.65 11.55 -6.40
C GLY A 51 -11.04 10.47 -7.31
N THR A 52 -9.86 10.76 -7.83
CA THR A 52 -9.09 9.77 -8.62
C THR A 52 -8.74 8.57 -7.76
N LYS A 53 -8.77 7.38 -8.36
CA LYS A 53 -8.42 6.14 -7.68
C LYS A 53 -7.00 6.23 -7.10
N PRO A 54 -6.81 6.05 -5.78
CA PRO A 54 -5.50 6.17 -5.16
C PRO A 54 -4.52 5.10 -5.64
N ASP A 55 -3.23 5.44 -5.78
CA ASP A 55 -2.17 4.51 -6.22
C ASP A 55 -2.07 3.27 -5.33
N VAL A 56 -2.29 3.43 -4.02
CA VAL A 56 -2.31 2.29 -3.08
C VAL A 56 -3.42 1.29 -3.42
N ILE A 57 -4.59 1.77 -3.85
CA ILE A 57 -5.72 0.90 -4.24
C ILE A 57 -5.40 0.20 -5.55
N LEU A 58 -4.82 0.91 -6.52
CA LEU A 58 -4.41 0.31 -7.81
C LEU A 58 -3.43 -0.85 -7.62
N ARG A 59 -2.47 -0.71 -6.70
CA ARG A 59 -1.48 -1.76 -6.39
C ARG A 59 -2.10 -2.93 -5.65
N LEU A 60 -2.95 -2.65 -4.66
CA LEU A 60 -3.64 -3.70 -3.90
C LEU A 60 -4.58 -4.54 -4.78
N GLU A 61 -5.23 -3.95 -5.80
CA GLU A 61 -6.03 -4.73 -6.76
C GLU A 61 -5.19 -5.65 -7.63
N GLN A 62 -3.99 -5.23 -8.01
CA GLN A 62 -3.01 -6.01 -8.77
C GLN A 62 -2.25 -7.04 -7.93
N GLU A 63 -2.60 -7.18 -6.64
CA GLU A 63 -1.89 -8.01 -5.66
C GLU A 63 -0.43 -7.58 -5.44
N GLU A 64 -0.09 -6.35 -5.82
CA GLU A 64 1.24 -5.79 -5.69
C GLU A 64 1.46 -5.14 -4.32
N ALA A 65 2.74 -5.05 -4.00
CA ALA A 65 3.29 -4.25 -2.92
C ALA A 65 2.73 -2.80 -2.89
N PRO A 66 2.01 -2.37 -1.84
CA PRO A 66 1.42 -1.04 -1.80
C PRO A 66 2.44 0.10 -1.58
N TRP A 67 3.64 -0.18 -1.07
CA TRP A 67 4.63 0.86 -0.74
C TRP A 67 5.19 1.54 -1.98
N ILE A 68 5.38 2.87 -1.94
CA ILE A 68 6.00 3.64 -3.01
C ILE A 68 7.48 3.23 -3.07
N GLY A 69 7.81 2.25 -3.91
CA GLY A 69 9.19 2.04 -4.30
C GLY A 69 9.69 3.32 -4.94
N GLU A 70 10.82 3.83 -4.45
CA GLU A 70 11.55 4.89 -5.15
C GLU A 70 11.65 4.47 -6.61
N ALA A 71 11.12 5.30 -7.50
CA ALA A 71 11.15 5.04 -8.93
C ALA A 71 12.61 4.79 -9.31
N ALA A 72 12.94 3.54 -9.63
CA ALA A 72 14.25 3.23 -10.15
C ALA A 72 14.45 4.09 -11.41
N CYS A 73 15.41 5.01 -11.36
CA CYS A 73 15.78 5.87 -12.47
C CYS A 73 16.00 5.00 -13.72
N PRO A 74 15.24 5.20 -14.82
CA PRO A 74 15.48 4.49 -16.07
C PRO A 74 16.78 5.06 -16.67
N GLY A 75 17.91 4.49 -16.29
CA GLY A 75 19.23 4.92 -16.76
C GLY A 75 20.39 4.70 -15.80
N CYS A 76 20.16 4.36 -14.53
CA CYS A 76 21.25 4.06 -13.61
C CYS A 76 21.66 2.59 -13.73
N HIS A 77 22.83 2.32 -14.29
CA HIS A 77 23.57 1.08 -14.05
C HIS A 77 24.03 1.05 -12.58
N CYS A 78 23.11 0.73 -11.68
CA CYS A 78 23.43 0.25 -10.35
C CYS A 78 22.99 -1.22 -10.31
N TRP A 79 23.95 -2.13 -10.51
CA TRP A 79 23.76 -3.53 -10.16
C TRP A 79 23.74 -3.68 -8.64
N GLY A 80 22.75 -4.44 -8.15
CA GLY A 80 22.58 -4.86 -6.75
C GLY A 80 21.72 -3.86 -5.98
N ILE A 81 20.48 -4.15 -5.58
CA ILE A 81 20.05 -5.33 -4.83
C ILE A 81 18.71 -5.83 -5.40
N SER A 82 18.77 -6.71 -6.39
CA SER A 82 17.63 -7.57 -6.71
C SER A 82 18.04 -8.97 -6.28
N LYS A 83 17.22 -9.55 -5.39
CA LYS A 83 17.32 -10.86 -4.72
C LYS A 83 17.96 -10.87 -3.32
N LEU A 84 17.24 -10.32 -2.33
CA LEU A 84 17.09 -11.03 -1.05
C LEU A 84 15.78 -11.82 -1.09
N TRP A 85 15.83 -12.96 -1.76
CA TRP A 85 14.86 -14.03 -1.61
C TRP A 85 14.95 -14.71 -0.23
N PRO A 86 13.93 -15.48 0.21
CA PRO A 86 13.88 -16.09 1.54
C PRO A 86 14.90 -17.20 1.86
N THR A 87 15.82 -17.53 0.97
CA THR A 87 16.74 -18.68 1.13
C THR A 87 18.14 -18.34 1.63
N ASP A 88 18.43 -17.08 1.99
CA ASP A 88 19.76 -16.66 2.47
C ASP A 88 19.89 -16.59 4.01
N TRP A 89 18.95 -17.19 4.75
CA TRP A 89 19.11 -17.35 6.20
C TRP A 89 20.15 -18.44 6.50
N PRO A 90 21.21 -18.18 7.29
CA PRO A 90 22.22 -19.20 7.58
C PRO A 90 21.61 -20.33 8.45
N PRO A 91 22.04 -21.61 8.26
CA PRO A 91 21.72 -22.64 9.23
C PRO A 91 22.44 -22.29 10.55
N ALA A 92 21.68 -22.37 11.63
CA ALA A 92 22.17 -22.12 12.99
C ALA A 92 23.45 -22.91 13.29
N LEU A 93 24.48 -22.19 13.74
CA LEU A 93 25.52 -22.66 14.67
C LEU A 93 25.90 -21.50 15.59
#